data_AF-A0A7K8WI56-F1
#
_entry.id   AF-A0A7K8WI56-F1
#
_cell.length_a   1.000
_cell.length_b   1.000
_cell.length_c   1.000
_cell.angle_alpha   90.00
_cell.angle_beta   90.00
_cell.angle_gamma   90.00
#
_symmetry.space_group_name_H-M   'P 1'
#
loop_
_entity.id
_entity.type
_entity.pdbx_description
1 polymer ?
#
loop_
_entity_poly.entity_id
_entity_poly.type
_entity_poly.pdbx_seq_one_letter_code
_entity_poly.pdbx_strand_id
1 'polypeptide(L)'
;PAGVLHAVLRFFRWAHVAVVAAPQDLWVEAAEELAKELRAKGLPVTVVAVAGEEEEEAEKALRRVQRVLGGREQKVLLEKAEDLGMTDGTFVFIPYDALSFALPYRRVPYPVLANNTKLRLAYDAVLTVTIDSPDLSFHEALEAAKAAYEVPAHVDPPQV
;
A
#
# COMPACT_ATOMS: atom_id res chain seq x y z
N PRO A 1 -6.48 10.79 6.02
CA PRO A 1 -5.61 10.36 4.90
C PRO A 1 -5.46 11.40 3.77
N ALA A 2 -6.55 11.94 3.21
CA ALA A 2 -6.48 12.87 2.07
C ALA A 2 -5.74 14.18 2.37
N GLY A 3 -5.77 14.68 3.61
CA GLY A 3 -5.00 15.86 4.02
C GLY A 3 -3.49 15.66 3.90
N VAL A 4 -3.00 14.49 4.32
CA VAL A 4 -1.57 14.10 4.21
C VAL A 4 -1.19 13.94 2.73
N LEU A 5 -1.99 13.20 1.96
CA LEU A 5 -1.76 13.04 0.51
C LEU A 5 -1.74 14.38 -0.21
N HIS A 6 -2.70 15.27 0.06
CA HIS A 6 -2.71 16.61 -0.51
C HIS A 6 -1.45 17.42 -0.15
N ALA A 7 -0.95 17.30 1.08
CA ALA A 7 0.30 17.96 1.48
C ALA A 7 1.52 17.40 0.72
N VAL A 8 1.61 16.07 0.57
CA VAL A 8 2.67 15.39 -0.19
C VAL A 8 2.63 15.80 -1.66
N LEU A 9 1.45 15.72 -2.30
CA LEU A 9 1.24 16.12 -3.69
C LEU A 9 1.64 17.58 -3.92
N ARG A 10 1.25 18.48 -2.99
CA ARG A 10 1.63 19.89 -3.06
C ARG A 10 3.13 20.10 -2.91
N PHE A 11 3.78 19.37 -2.00
CA PHE A 11 5.22 19.47 -1.78
C PHE A 11 6.02 19.09 -3.03
N PHE A 12 5.66 17.98 -3.68
CA PHE A 12 6.30 17.52 -4.91
C PHE A 12 5.77 18.19 -6.18
N ARG A 13 4.73 19.03 -6.06
CA ARG A 13 4.03 19.69 -7.18
C ARG A 13 3.42 18.71 -8.18
N TRP A 14 2.90 17.58 -7.69
CA TRP A 14 2.16 16.62 -8.49
C TRP A 14 0.70 17.06 -8.63
N ALA A 15 0.26 17.22 -9.88
CA ALA A 15 -1.04 17.78 -10.20
C ALA A 15 -2.09 16.73 -10.55
N HIS A 16 -1.70 15.52 -10.98
CA HIS A 16 -2.64 14.47 -11.40
C HIS A 16 -2.53 13.26 -10.48
N VAL A 17 -3.68 12.73 -10.09
CA VAL A 17 -3.76 11.56 -9.20
C VAL A 17 -4.70 10.53 -9.81
N ALA A 18 -4.24 9.29 -9.86
CA ALA A 18 -5.11 8.14 -10.08
C ALA A 18 -5.24 7.38 -8.75
N VAL A 19 -6.46 7.07 -8.34
CA VAL A 19 -6.72 6.19 -7.19
C VAL A 19 -7.03 4.80 -7.73
N VAL A 20 -6.20 3.83 -7.36
CA VAL A 20 -6.39 2.42 -7.74
C VAL A 20 -6.87 1.64 -6.53
N ALA A 21 -7.96 0.91 -6.69
CA ALA A 21 -8.55 0.09 -5.64
C ALA A 21 -8.58 -1.38 -6.08
N ALA A 22 -8.39 -2.27 -5.10
CA ALA A 22 -8.73 -3.67 -5.26
C ALA A 22 -10.26 -3.83 -5.44
N PRO A 23 -10.74 -4.87 -6.12
CA PRO A 23 -12.15 -5.01 -6.50
C PRO A 23 -13.14 -5.20 -5.34
N GLN A 24 -12.68 -5.26 -4.09
CA GLN A 24 -13.57 -5.45 -2.95
C GLN A 24 -14.32 -4.16 -2.65
N ASP A 25 -15.63 -4.26 -2.40
CA ASP A 25 -16.53 -3.12 -2.14
C ASP A 25 -15.95 -2.13 -1.12
N LEU A 26 -15.38 -2.62 -0.02
CA LEU A 26 -14.75 -1.78 1.01
C LEU A 26 -13.65 -0.87 0.45
N TRP A 27 -12.80 -1.38 -0.44
CA TRP A 27 -11.69 -0.61 -1.02
C TRP A 27 -12.16 0.31 -2.14
N VAL A 28 -13.21 -0.09 -2.87
CA VAL A 28 -13.86 0.78 -3.87
C VAL A 28 -14.49 1.99 -3.17
N GLU A 29 -15.27 1.78 -2.11
CA GLU A 29 -15.86 2.87 -1.30
C GLU A 29 -14.78 3.78 -0.72
N ALA A 30 -13.70 3.21 -0.16
CA ALA A 30 -12.58 3.99 0.38
C ALA A 30 -11.90 4.83 -0.71
N ALA A 31 -11.74 4.29 -1.92
CA ALA A 31 -11.15 5.00 -3.05
C ALA A 31 -12.06 6.12 -3.57
N GLU A 32 -13.37 5.90 -3.61
CA GLU A 32 -14.35 6.92 -4.00
C GLU A 32 -14.37 8.08 -3.01
N GLU A 33 -14.40 7.81 -1.71
CA GLU A 33 -14.39 8.87 -0.69
C GLU A 33 -13.05 9.61 -0.69
N LEU A 34 -11.92 8.92 -0.82
CA LEU A 34 -10.60 9.55 -0.98
C LEU A 34 -10.58 10.48 -2.20
N ALA A 35 -11.06 10.01 -3.35
CA ALA A 35 -11.08 10.80 -4.56
C ALA A 35 -11.98 12.03 -4.43
N LYS A 36 -13.12 11.89 -3.77
CA LYS A 36 -14.03 13.00 -3.44
C LYS A 36 -13.35 14.04 -2.55
N GLU A 37 -12.66 13.63 -1.49
CA GLU A 37 -11.91 14.53 -0.61
C GLU A 37 -10.77 15.26 -1.32
N LEU A 38 -10.02 14.56 -2.18
CA LEU A 38 -8.93 15.16 -2.96
C LEU A 38 -9.47 16.15 -4.02
N ARG A 39 -10.57 15.81 -4.69
CA ARG A 39 -11.26 16.73 -5.63
C ARG A 39 -11.78 17.98 -4.92
N ALA A 40 -12.32 17.84 -3.71
CA ALA A 40 -12.74 18.98 -2.90
C ALA A 40 -11.57 19.91 -2.52
N LYS A 41 -10.34 19.42 -2.59
CA LYS A 41 -9.10 20.20 -2.41
C LYS A 41 -8.55 20.77 -3.73
N GLY A 42 -9.28 20.62 -4.85
CA GLY A 42 -8.91 21.17 -6.15
C GLY A 42 -8.00 20.28 -6.99
N LEU A 43 -7.79 19.02 -6.60
CA LEU A 43 -6.98 18.08 -7.37
C LEU A 43 -7.82 17.38 -8.46
N PRO A 44 -7.34 17.30 -9.72
CA PRO A 44 -7.92 16.41 -10.71
C PRO A 44 -7.58 14.97 -10.38
N VAL A 45 -8.59 14.20 -9.98
CA VAL A 45 -8.46 12.80 -9.57
C VAL A 45 -9.28 11.90 -10.47
N THR A 46 -8.64 10.89 -11.02
CA THR A 46 -9.29 9.77 -11.72
C THR A 46 -9.36 8.58 -10.77
N VAL A 47 -10.52 7.93 -10.68
CA VAL A 47 -10.64 6.65 -9.95
C VAL A 47 -10.58 5.53 -10.98
N VAL A 48 -9.67 4.59 -10.79
CA VAL A 48 -9.52 3.39 -11.61
C VAL A 48 -9.77 2.20 -10.70
N ALA A 49 -11.00 1.68 -10.71
CA ALA A 49 -11.27 0.39 -10.09
C ALA A 49 -10.64 -0.72 -10.94
N VAL A 50 -9.93 -1.66 -10.31
CA VAL A 50 -9.51 -2.87 -11.01
C VAL A 50 -10.75 -3.76 -11.13
N ALA A 51 -11.46 -3.67 -12.25
CA ALA A 51 -12.50 -4.64 -12.62
C ALA A 51 -11.81 -5.94 -13.03
N GLY A 52 -12.26 -7.09 -12.51
CA GLY A 52 -11.79 -8.40 -12.94
C GLY A 52 -12.94 -9.27 -13.43
N GLU A 53 -12.66 -10.19 -14.36
CA GLU A 53 -13.24 -11.55 -14.54
C GLU A 53 -12.62 -12.22 -15.80
N GLU A 54 -12.32 -13.53 -15.70
CA GLU A 54 -11.65 -14.50 -16.62
C GLU A 54 -10.08 -14.57 -16.57
N GLU A 55 -9.53 -15.67 -16.01
CA GLU A 55 -8.41 -15.75 -15.00
C GLU A 55 -8.78 -15.19 -13.61
N GLU A 56 -9.99 -14.63 -13.51
CA GLU A 56 -11.13 -15.12 -12.70
C GLU A 56 -10.90 -15.71 -11.32
N GLU A 57 -9.91 -16.58 -11.07
CA GLU A 57 -9.68 -17.16 -9.75
C GLU A 57 -8.93 -16.23 -8.78
N ALA A 58 -8.61 -14.98 -9.17
CA ALA A 58 -8.46 -13.90 -8.20
C ALA A 58 -9.69 -13.80 -7.28
N GLU A 59 -10.86 -14.06 -7.86
CA GLU A 59 -12.19 -14.05 -7.23
C GLU A 59 -12.41 -15.21 -6.24
N LYS A 60 -11.72 -16.35 -6.39
CA LYS A 60 -11.72 -17.43 -5.39
C LYS A 60 -10.74 -17.19 -4.25
N ALA A 61 -9.59 -16.58 -4.51
CA ALA A 61 -8.61 -16.26 -3.46
C ALA A 61 -9.13 -15.16 -2.52
N LEU A 62 -9.95 -14.25 -3.03
CA LEU A 62 -10.71 -13.27 -2.24
C LEU A 62 -11.64 -13.89 -1.19
N ARG A 63 -11.96 -15.18 -1.29
CA ARG A 63 -12.78 -15.91 -0.31
C ARG A 63 -12.02 -16.31 0.97
N ARG A 64 -10.75 -15.95 1.14
CA ARG A 64 -9.95 -16.27 2.36
C ARG A 64 -9.44 -15.02 3.08
N VAL A 65 -10.27 -14.00 3.21
CA VAL A 65 -9.99 -12.73 3.89
C VAL A 65 -9.19 -12.90 5.18
N GLN A 66 -7.91 -12.59 5.09
CA GLN A 66 -7.16 -11.81 6.07
C GLN A 66 -6.08 -11.08 5.29
N ARG A 67 -6.21 -9.77 5.04
CA ARG A 67 -5.12 -8.79 5.11
C ARG A 67 -5.56 -7.39 4.68
N VAL A 68 -5.08 -6.43 5.46
CA VAL A 68 -5.15 -4.98 5.24
C VAL A 68 -4.22 -4.65 4.06
N LEU A 69 -4.56 -3.64 3.26
CA LEU A 69 -3.75 -3.13 2.15
C LEU A 69 -2.25 -3.12 2.54
N GLY A 70 -1.43 -3.68 1.63
CA GLY A 70 -0.15 -4.33 1.92
C GLY A 70 -0.25 -5.86 1.73
N GLY A 71 0.29 -6.39 0.63
CA GLY A 71 0.27 -7.83 0.36
C GLY A 71 0.36 -8.24 -1.11
N ARG A 72 -0.36 -9.31 -1.48
CA ARG A 72 -0.26 -9.96 -2.81
C ARG A 72 -0.76 -9.05 -3.93
N GLU A 73 -1.86 -8.34 -3.71
CA GLU A 73 -2.50 -7.46 -4.69
C GLU A 73 -1.55 -6.31 -5.07
N GLN A 74 -0.91 -5.70 -4.07
CA GLN A 74 0.12 -4.68 -4.30
C GLN A 74 1.31 -5.25 -5.06
N LYS A 75 1.80 -6.43 -4.68
CA LYS A 75 2.88 -7.11 -5.41
C LYS A 75 2.53 -7.29 -6.89
N VAL A 76 1.36 -7.84 -7.19
CA VAL A 76 0.92 -8.10 -8.58
C VAL A 76 0.77 -6.79 -9.36
N LEU A 77 0.20 -5.75 -8.73
CA LEU A 77 0.07 -4.44 -9.35
C LEU A 77 1.43 -3.83 -9.70
N LEU A 78 2.39 -3.88 -8.77
CA LEU A 78 3.74 -3.35 -8.97
C LEU A 78 4.52 -4.15 -10.02
N GLU A 79 4.44 -5.48 -10.00
CA GLU A 79 5.03 -6.32 -11.04
C GLU A 79 4.45 -6.01 -12.43
N LYS A 80 3.14 -5.78 -12.52
CA LYS A 80 2.49 -5.39 -13.77
C LYS A 80 2.88 -3.98 -14.21
N ALA A 81 3.03 -3.05 -13.28
CA ALA A 81 3.50 -1.69 -13.56
C ALA A 81 4.92 -1.70 -14.14
N GLU A 82 5.81 -2.54 -13.61
CA GLU A 82 7.16 -2.75 -14.17
C GLU A 82 7.10 -3.31 -15.59
N ASP A 83 6.27 -4.33 -15.84
CA ASP A 83 6.10 -4.89 -17.19
C ASP A 83 5.56 -3.87 -18.21
N LEU A 84 4.84 -2.84 -17.74
CA LEU A 84 4.30 -1.75 -18.55
C LEU A 84 5.24 -0.53 -18.62
N GLY A 85 6.40 -0.58 -17.98
CA GLY A 85 7.36 0.54 -17.92
C GLY A 85 6.88 1.74 -17.11
N MET A 86 5.93 1.55 -16.19
CA MET A 86 5.36 2.63 -15.37
C MET A 86 6.22 2.97 -14.14
N THR A 87 7.30 2.24 -13.91
CA THR A 87 8.19 2.33 -12.74
C THR A 87 9.49 3.08 -13.04
N ASP A 88 9.62 3.67 -14.23
CA ASP A 88 10.80 4.41 -14.72
C ASP A 88 10.97 5.81 -14.09
N GLY A 89 10.11 6.18 -13.15
CA GLY A 89 10.03 7.51 -12.53
C GLY A 89 8.94 8.41 -13.10
N THR A 90 8.25 7.99 -14.16
CA THR A 90 7.07 8.72 -14.69
C THR A 90 5.89 8.67 -13.73
N PHE A 91 5.69 7.55 -13.04
CA PHE A 91 4.68 7.38 -12.00
C PHE A 91 5.32 7.13 -10.65
N VAL A 92 4.64 7.60 -9.60
CA VAL A 92 4.98 7.31 -8.21
C VAL A 92 3.78 6.64 -7.57
N PHE A 93 4.01 5.49 -6.95
CA PHE A 93 2.98 4.71 -6.27
C PHE A 93 2.99 5.06 -4.78
N ILE A 94 1.84 5.41 -4.22
CA ILE A 94 1.70 5.72 -2.78
C ILE A 94 0.71 4.72 -2.18
N PRO A 95 1.15 3.82 -1.28
CA PRO A 95 0.25 2.91 -0.57
C PRO A 95 -0.70 3.69 0.34
N TYR A 96 -2.01 3.42 0.23
CA TYR A 96 -3.02 4.11 1.03
C TYR A 96 -3.00 3.66 2.50
N ASP A 97 -2.79 2.36 2.74
CA ASP A 97 -2.72 1.77 4.09
C ASP A 97 -1.65 2.42 4.96
N ALA A 98 -0.47 2.67 4.39
CA ALA A 98 0.73 3.10 5.10
C ALA A 98 0.52 4.44 5.79
N LEU A 99 -0.42 5.26 5.28
CA LEU A 99 -0.81 6.54 5.88
C LEU A 99 -1.46 6.39 7.26
N SER A 100 -1.95 5.20 7.59
CA SER A 100 -2.77 4.94 8.78
C SER A 100 -2.05 4.14 9.87
N PHE A 101 -0.85 3.63 9.58
CA PHE A 101 -0.06 2.81 10.50
C PHE A 101 1.38 3.27 10.53
N ALA A 102 2.11 2.94 11.61
CA ALA A 102 3.54 3.15 11.69
C ALA A 102 4.29 1.96 11.10
N LEU A 103 5.00 2.19 10.00
CA LEU A 103 5.85 1.22 9.35
C LEU A 103 7.30 1.43 9.75
N PRO A 104 8.08 0.36 9.93
CA PRO A 104 9.48 0.49 10.25
C PRO A 104 10.21 1.07 9.02
N TYR A 105 10.98 2.14 9.22
CA TYR A 105 11.65 2.89 8.13
C TYR A 105 13.16 3.06 8.35
N ARG A 106 13.70 2.62 9.50
CA ARG A 106 15.13 2.72 9.83
C ARG A 106 15.77 1.34 9.83
N ARG A 107 16.71 1.10 8.90
CA ARG A 107 17.55 -0.11 8.83
C ARG A 107 16.74 -1.42 8.83
N VAL A 108 15.69 -1.47 8.01
CA VAL A 108 14.79 -2.63 7.93
C VAL A 108 15.16 -3.48 6.70
N PRO A 109 15.38 -4.79 6.86
CA PRO A 109 15.47 -5.68 5.72
C PRO A 109 14.08 -5.92 5.12
N TYR A 110 14.00 -6.01 3.79
CA TYR A 110 12.78 -6.40 3.06
C TYR A 110 13.02 -7.73 2.32
N PRO A 111 12.94 -8.90 3.01
CA PRO A 111 13.26 -10.19 2.41
C PRO A 111 12.41 -10.54 1.18
N VAL A 112 11.17 -10.07 1.16
CA VAL A 112 10.23 -10.24 0.04
C VAL A 112 10.70 -9.59 -1.26
N LEU A 113 11.49 -8.51 -1.18
CA LEU A 113 12.12 -7.87 -2.34
C LEU A 113 13.43 -8.57 -2.75
N ALA A 114 14.10 -9.26 -1.83
CA ALA A 114 15.42 -9.86 -2.07
C ALA A 114 15.39 -10.94 -3.16
N ASN A 115 14.34 -11.77 -3.17
CA ASN A 115 14.20 -12.91 -4.08
C ASN A 115 13.39 -12.60 -5.35
N ASN A 116 13.07 -11.32 -5.60
CA ASN A 116 12.25 -10.93 -6.73
C ASN A 116 12.77 -9.62 -7.35
N THR A 117 13.64 -9.76 -8.35
CA THR A 117 14.23 -8.62 -9.07
C THR A 117 13.17 -7.69 -9.66
N LYS A 118 12.09 -8.24 -10.22
CA LYS A 118 11.01 -7.44 -10.83
C LYS A 118 10.32 -6.59 -9.77
N LEU A 119 9.88 -7.22 -8.68
CA LEU A 119 9.23 -6.49 -7.59
C LEU A 119 10.17 -5.46 -6.97
N ARG A 120 11.47 -5.78 -6.85
CA ARG A 120 12.47 -4.83 -6.34
C ARG A 120 12.59 -3.58 -7.22
N LEU A 121 12.67 -3.74 -8.54
CA LEU A 121 12.68 -2.61 -9.48
C LEU A 121 11.38 -1.81 -9.40
N ALA A 122 10.24 -2.49 -9.34
CA ALA A 122 8.95 -1.83 -9.20
C ALA A 122 8.83 -1.03 -7.88
N TYR A 123 9.44 -1.52 -6.81
CA TYR A 123 9.40 -0.88 -5.50
C TYR A 123 10.23 0.42 -5.46
N ASP A 124 11.18 0.62 -6.37
CA ASP A 124 11.91 1.90 -6.49
C ASP A 124 10.98 3.05 -6.91
N ALA A 125 9.81 2.76 -7.49
CA ALA A 125 8.77 3.72 -7.81
C ALA A 125 7.76 3.97 -6.67
N VAL A 126 7.94 3.35 -5.50
CA VAL A 126 7.01 3.46 -4.37
C VAL A 126 7.47 4.52 -3.38
N LEU A 127 6.61 5.52 -3.12
CA LEU A 127 6.77 6.48 -2.03
C LEU A 127 5.91 6.07 -0.84
N THR A 128 6.56 5.52 0.18
CA THR A 128 5.89 5.15 1.44
C THR A 128 5.83 6.35 2.38
N VAL A 129 4.61 6.77 2.74
CA VAL A 129 4.34 7.79 3.75
C VAL A 129 3.68 7.10 4.93
N THR A 130 4.25 7.24 6.13
CA THR A 130 3.84 6.48 7.32
C THR A 130 3.84 7.34 8.58
N ILE A 131 3.12 6.88 9.60
CA ILE A 131 3.10 7.53 10.91
C ILE A 131 4.46 7.31 11.59
N ASP A 132 5.06 8.38 12.10
CA ASP A 132 6.27 8.27 12.90
C ASP A 132 5.94 7.71 14.29
N SER A 133 6.58 6.60 14.66
CA SER A 133 6.53 6.00 16.00
C SER A 133 7.97 5.96 16.52
N PRO A 134 8.41 6.97 17.29
CA PRO A 134 9.80 7.15 17.66
C PRO A 134 10.30 6.18 18.73
N ASP A 135 9.40 5.62 19.54
CA ASP A 135 9.76 4.86 20.74
C ASP A 135 10.07 3.39 20.44
N LEU A 136 9.12 2.67 19.84
CA LEU A 136 9.27 1.28 19.44
C LEU A 136 8.75 1.10 18.02
N SER A 137 9.45 0.31 17.23
CA SER A 137 8.92 -0.21 15.97
C SER A 137 7.79 -1.20 16.25
N PHE A 138 6.89 -1.38 15.28
CA PHE A 138 5.84 -2.39 15.36
C PHE A 138 6.39 -3.78 15.69
N HIS A 139 7.54 -4.17 15.11
CA HIS A 139 8.15 -5.47 15.37
C HIS A 139 8.66 -5.59 16.80
N GLU A 140 9.31 -4.56 17.35
CA GLU A 140 9.76 -4.56 18.74
C GLU A 140 8.57 -4.61 19.72
N ALA A 141 7.50 -3.87 19.43
CA ALA A 141 6.28 -3.90 20.22
C ALA A 141 5.58 -5.28 20.16
N LEU A 142 5.53 -5.90 18.97
CA LEU A 142 4.95 -7.23 18.79
C LEU A 142 5.76 -8.29 19.54
N GLU A 143 7.09 -8.27 19.43
CA GLU A 143 7.94 -9.23 20.14
C GLU A 143 7.88 -9.03 21.67
N ALA A 144 7.79 -7.79 22.15
CA ALA A 144 7.56 -7.51 23.56
C ALA A 144 6.20 -8.05 24.04
N ALA A 145 5.13 -7.86 23.26
CA ALA A 145 3.80 -8.37 23.58
C ALA A 145 3.73 -9.91 23.56
N LYS A 146 4.44 -10.57 22.63
CA LYS A 146 4.62 -12.03 22.63
C LYS A 146 5.37 -12.52 23.86
N ALA A 147 6.47 -11.84 24.23
CA ALA A 147 7.25 -12.17 25.42
C ALA A 147 6.46 -11.97 26.73
N ALA A 148 5.53 -11.00 26.75
CA ALA A 148 4.61 -10.74 27.85
C ALA A 148 3.37 -11.66 27.85
N TYR A 149 3.23 -12.57 26.87
CA TYR A 149 2.05 -13.43 26.66
C TYR A 149 0.73 -12.66 26.44
N GLU A 150 0.81 -11.40 26.02
CA GLU A 150 -0.37 -10.58 25.66
C GLU A 150 -0.91 -10.95 24.27
N VAL A 151 -0.04 -11.47 23.40
CA VAL A 151 -0.36 -11.92 22.03
C VAL A 151 0.17 -13.35 21.82
N PRO A 152 -0.54 -14.22 21.09
CA PRO A 152 -0.04 -15.57 20.81
C PRO A 152 1.30 -15.55 20.05
N ALA A 153 2.26 -16.37 20.49
CA ALA A 153 3.61 -16.40 19.92
C ALA A 153 3.68 -16.78 18.43
N HIS A 154 2.65 -17.44 17.90
CA HIS A 154 2.56 -17.88 16.50
C HIS A 154 2.02 -16.79 15.54
N VAL A 155 1.70 -15.60 16.05
CA VAL A 155 1.23 -14.50 15.22
C VAL A 155 2.42 -13.90 14.46
N ASP A 156 2.41 -14.06 13.14
CA ASP A 156 3.37 -13.41 12.25
C ASP A 156 2.66 -12.35 11.39
N PRO A 157 3.18 -11.11 11.36
CA PRO A 157 2.55 -10.06 10.58
C PRO A 157 2.70 -10.32 9.08
N PRO A 158 1.74 -9.85 8.28
CA PRO A 158 1.89 -9.77 6.83
C PRO A 158 3.12 -8.95 6.45
N GLN A 159 3.81 -9.33 5.37
CA GLN A 159 4.91 -8.57 4.78
C GLN A 159 4.59 -8.21 3.32
N VAL A 160 5.12 -7.08 2.86
CA VAL A 160 5.07 -6.57 1.47
C VAL A 160 6.43 -6.11 1.03
#